data_AF-A0A096PEQ8-F1
#
_entry.id   AF-A0A096PEQ8-F1
#
_cell.length_a   1.000
_cell.length_b   1.000
_cell.length_c   1.000
_cell.angle_alpha   90.00
_cell.angle_beta   90.00
_cell.angle_gamma   90.00
#
_symmetry.space_group_name_H-M   'P 1'
#
loop_
_entity.id
_entity.type
_entity.pdbx_description
1 polymer ?
#
loop_
_entity_poly.entity_id
_entity_poly.type
_entity_poly.pdbx_seq_one_letter_code
_entity_poly.pdbx_strand_id
1 'polypeptide(L)'
;MPYRLYHSLRVLARTPTIRPVIFVAYSFGGLIAKQFLIILLKATNEDDLKFAKAVYGIVFFGVPYGGVDISSLIPMVEDGPNRYLIESIGRSDSQTQQREF
;
A
#
# COMPACT_ATOMS: atom_id res chain seq x y z
N MET A 1 -8.35 1.93 7.59
CA MET A 1 -8.15 0.61 6.95
C MET A 1 -6.83 -0.10 7.31
N PRO A 2 -5.62 0.52 7.31
CA PRO A 2 -4.37 -0.23 7.56
C PRO A 2 -4.21 -0.74 9.00
N TYR A 3 -4.80 -0.07 9.99
CA TYR A 3 -4.74 -0.48 11.40
C TYR A 3 -5.42 -1.83 11.70
N ARG A 4 -6.45 -2.25 10.93
CA ARG A 4 -7.06 -3.57 11.12
C ARG A 4 -6.12 -4.69 10.68
N LEU A 5 -5.43 -4.48 9.55
CA LEU A 5 -4.41 -5.39 9.06
C LEU A 5 -3.27 -5.54 10.08
N TYR A 6 -2.86 -4.42 10.69
CA TYR A 6 -1.85 -4.41 11.76
C TYR A 6 -2.26 -5.27 12.96
N HIS A 7 -3.48 -5.13 13.46
CA HIS A 7 -3.95 -5.93 14.59
C HIS A 7 -4.02 -7.43 14.26
N SER A 8 -4.45 -7.79 13.05
CA SER A 8 -4.51 -9.20 12.62
C SER A 8 -3.13 -9.83 12.46
N LEU A 9 -2.14 -9.06 11.99
CA LEU A 9 -0.79 -9.56 11.73
C LEU A 9 0.11 -9.55 12.98
N ARG A 10 -0.25 -8.81 14.04
CA ARG A 10 0.47 -8.83 15.32
C ARG A 10 0.59 -10.22 15.95
N VAL A 11 -0.36 -11.13 15.68
CA VAL A 11 -0.28 -12.52 16.12
C VAL A 11 0.97 -13.22 15.55
N LEU A 12 1.38 -12.89 14.32
CA LEU A 12 2.57 -13.47 13.67
C LEU A 12 3.87 -12.90 14.25
N ALA A 13 3.85 -11.69 14.80
CA ALA A 13 5.01 -11.09 15.47
C ALA A 13 5.30 -11.75 16.84
N ARG A 14 4.23 -12.16 17.53
CA ARG A 14 4.26 -12.71 18.90
C ARG A 14 4.61 -14.20 18.96
N THR A 15 4.82 -14.87 17.82
CA THR A 15 5.27 -16.26 17.85
C THR A 15 6.71 -16.36 18.35
N PRO A 16 7.06 -17.39 19.14
CA PRO A 16 8.42 -17.55 19.67
C PRO A 16 9.46 -17.71 18.56
N THR A 17 9.07 -18.32 17.43
CA THR A 17 9.91 -18.46 16.24
C THR A 17 9.58 -17.40 15.19
N ILE A 18 10.61 -16.91 14.51
CA ILE A 18 10.46 -16.03 13.34
C ILE A 18 9.99 -16.89 12.18
N ARG A 19 8.82 -16.56 11.61
CA ARG A 19 8.26 -17.25 10.44
C ARG A 19 8.43 -16.34 9.23
N PRO A 20 9.16 -16.76 8.18
CA PRO A 20 9.27 -15.96 6.95
C PRO A 20 7.88 -15.66 6.37
N VAL A 21 7.63 -14.39 6.04
CA VAL A 21 6.38 -13.88 5.49
C VAL A 21 6.61 -13.33 4.09
N ILE A 22 5.76 -13.77 3.16
CA ILE A 22 5.67 -13.20 1.80
C ILE A 22 4.27 -12.62 1.65
N PHE A 23 4.17 -11.35 1.25
CA PHE A 23 2.90 -10.73 0.91
C PHE A 23 2.56 -10.98 -0.55
N VAL A 24 1.34 -11.45 -0.82
CA VAL A 24 0.77 -11.50 -2.17
C VAL A 24 -0.36 -10.50 -2.20
N ALA A 25 -0.21 -9.45 -3.01
CA ALA A 25 -1.17 -8.36 -3.06
C ALA A 25 -1.68 -8.13 -4.48
N TYR A 26 -3.00 -8.00 -4.59
CA TYR A 26 -3.73 -7.85 -5.85
C TYR A 26 -4.47 -6.52 -5.89
N SER A 27 -4.44 -5.84 -7.04
CA SER A 27 -5.17 -4.58 -7.26
C SER A 27 -4.85 -3.53 -6.18
N PHE A 28 -5.84 -2.80 -5.68
CA PHE A 28 -5.67 -1.81 -4.62
C PHE A 28 -5.10 -2.37 -3.30
N GLY A 29 -5.22 -3.68 -3.06
CA GLY A 29 -4.62 -4.33 -1.89
C GLY A 29 -3.10 -4.15 -1.81
N GLY A 30 -2.43 -3.97 -2.95
CA GLY A 30 -0.99 -3.68 -2.99
C GLY A 30 -0.62 -2.32 -2.41
N LEU A 31 -1.47 -1.31 -2.57
CA LEU A 31 -1.26 0.00 -1.95
C LEU A 31 -1.39 -0.07 -0.43
N ILE A 32 -2.38 -0.84 0.06
CA ILE A 32 -2.57 -1.07 1.50
C ILE A 32 -1.37 -1.81 2.08
N ALA A 33 -0.90 -2.88 1.41
CA ALA A 33 0.26 -3.65 1.84
C ALA A 33 1.55 -2.81 1.84
N LYS A 34 1.76 -1.98 0.81
CA LYS A 34 2.87 -1.02 0.74
C LYS A 34 2.83 -0.03 1.89
N GLN A 35 1.68 0.61 2.14
CA GLN A 35 1.54 1.57 3.22
C GLN A 35 1.75 0.92 4.60
N PHE A 36 1.23 -0.29 4.79
CA PHE A 36 1.44 -1.07 6.00
C PHE A 36 2.93 -1.36 6.23
N LEU A 37 3.67 -1.78 5.20
CA LEU A 37 5.10 -2.05 5.32
C LEU A 37 5.90 -0.79 5.66
N ILE A 38 5.54 0.37 5.08
CA ILE A 38 6.15 1.66 5.44
C ILE A 38 5.92 2.00 6.91
N ILE A 39 4.68 1.82 7.40
CA ILE A 39 4.35 2.05 8.82
C ILE A 39 5.16 1.10 9.71
N LEU A 40 5.25 -0.18 9.32
CA LEU A 40 5.99 -1.20 10.05
C LEU A 40 7.49 -0.88 10.16
N LEU A 41 8.11 -0.42 9.06
CA LEU A 41 9.53 -0.06 9.03
C LEU A 41 9.85 1.22 9.83
N LYS A 42 8.87 2.11 10.02
CA LYS A 42 9.03 3.32 10.85
C LYS A 42 8.72 3.10 12.33
N ALA A 43 8.21 1.92 12.69
CA ALA A 43 7.83 1.61 14.06
C ALA A 43 9.08 1.39 14.93
N THR A 44 9.00 1.82 16.19
CA THR A 44 10.12 1.73 17.17
C THR A 44 9.97 0.58 18.16
N ASN A 45 8.85 -0.13 18.15
CA ASN A 45 8.58 -1.28 19.01
C ASN A 45 9.26 -2.55 18.48
N GLU A 46 9.78 -3.34 19.41
CA GLU A 46 10.55 -4.55 19.07
C GLU A 46 9.72 -5.61 18.33
N ASP A 47 8.43 -5.75 18.67
CA ASP A 47 7.53 -6.69 17.99
C ASP A 47 7.41 -6.38 16.48
N ASP A 48 7.27 -5.11 16.12
CA ASP A 48 7.11 -4.70 14.72
C ASP A 48 8.44 -4.78 13.98
N LEU A 49 9.56 -4.47 14.64
CA LEU A 49 10.89 -4.67 14.07
C LEU A 49 11.18 -6.16 13.83
N LYS A 50 10.79 -7.03 14.76
CA LYS A 50 10.90 -8.48 14.61
C LYS A 50 10.02 -8.97 13.46
N PHE A 51 8.82 -8.44 13.34
CA PHE A 51 7.93 -8.77 12.22
C PHE A 51 8.49 -8.26 10.89
N ALA A 52 9.05 -7.04 10.84
CA ALA A 52 9.69 -6.49 9.65
C ALA A 52 10.85 -7.38 9.17
N LYS A 53 11.68 -7.88 10.09
CA LYS A 53 12.75 -8.86 9.79
C LYS A 53 12.21 -10.22 9.30
N ALA A 54 10.96 -10.53 9.62
CA ALA A 54 10.29 -11.74 9.15
C ALA A 54 9.73 -11.58 7.74
N VAL A 55 9.56 -10.35 7.23
CA VAL A 55 9.06 -10.10 5.87
C VAL A 55 10.19 -10.24 4.86
N TYR A 56 10.09 -11.24 3.99
CA TYR A 56 11.14 -11.56 3.01
C TYR A 56 10.86 -10.96 1.64
N GLY A 57 9.60 -10.62 1.36
CA GLY A 57 9.25 -10.00 0.10
C GLY A 57 7.76 -9.75 -0.06
N ILE A 58 7.43 -9.04 -1.14
CA ILE A 58 6.06 -8.78 -1.58
C ILE A 58 5.97 -8.99 -3.08
N VAL A 59 4.88 -9.60 -3.53
CA VAL A 59 4.55 -9.80 -4.94
C VAL A 59 3.27 -9.01 -5.25
N PHE A 60 3.34 -8.16 -6.27
CA PHE A 60 2.24 -7.30 -6.70
C PHE A 60 1.62 -7.80 -8.01
N PHE A 61 0.29 -7.95 -8.02
CA PHE A 61 -0.49 -8.34 -9.19
C PHE A 61 -1.50 -7.25 -9.56
N GLY A 62 -1.31 -6.58 -10.70
CA GLY A 62 -2.24 -5.55 -11.19
C GLY A 62 -2.44 -4.38 -10.22
N VAL A 63 -1.42 -4.06 -9.43
CA VAL A 63 -1.46 -2.99 -8.42
C VAL A 63 -1.23 -1.66 -9.12
N PRO A 64 -2.13 -0.68 -9.00
CA PRO A 64 -1.92 0.63 -9.62
C PRO A 64 -0.68 1.31 -9.03
N TYR A 65 0.19 1.82 -9.89
CA TYR A 65 1.43 2.49 -9.51
C TYR A 65 1.51 3.85 -10.22
N GLY A 66 1.62 4.94 -9.45
CA GLY A 66 1.73 6.29 -10.02
C GLY A 66 0.41 6.94 -10.46
N GLY A 67 -0.73 6.40 -10.03
CA GLY A 67 -2.06 6.87 -10.41
C GLY A 67 -2.76 5.89 -11.34
N VAL A 68 -4.07 6.06 -11.51
CA VAL A 68 -4.84 5.31 -12.51
C VAL A 68 -4.83 6.11 -13.81
N ASP A 69 -4.63 5.47 -14.96
CA ASP A 69 -4.84 6.14 -16.24
C ASP A 69 -6.35 6.44 -16.39
N ILE A 70 -6.71 7.70 -16.17
CA ILE A 70 -8.08 8.18 -16.26
C ILE A 70 -8.42 8.72 -17.64
N SER A 71 -7.50 8.71 -18.61
CA SER A 71 -7.75 9.24 -19.95
C SER A 71 -8.93 8.56 -20.64
N SER A 72 -9.20 7.29 -20.32
CA SER A 72 -10.38 6.55 -20.80
C SER A 72 -11.65 6.79 -19.96
N LEU A 73 -11.53 7.25 -18.72
CA LEU A 73 -12.64 7.48 -17.79
C LEU A 73 -13.18 8.92 -17.85
N ILE A 74 -12.34 9.90 -18.20
CA ILE A 74 -12.74 11.30 -18.45
C ILE A 74 -13.87 11.41 -19.49
N PRO A 75 -13.77 10.81 -20.69
CA PRO A 75 -14.82 10.92 -21.69
C PRO A 75 -16.12 10.18 -21.31
N MET A 76 -16.06 9.22 -20.38
CA MET A 76 -17.27 8.53 -19.88
C MET A 76 -18.06 9.36 -18.86
N VAL A 77 -17.43 10.37 -18.26
CA VAL A 77 -18.04 11.20 -17.23
C VAL A 77 -18.29 12.63 -17.71
N GLU A 78 -17.63 13.08 -18.78
CA GLU A 78 -17.74 14.45 -19.34
C GLU A 78 -17.70 15.50 -18.22
N ASP A 79 -18.68 16.41 -18.12
CA ASP A 79 -18.80 17.38 -17.01
C ASP A 79 -19.75 16.90 -15.89
N GLY A 80 -19.99 15.59 -15.85
CA GLY A 80 -20.86 14.95 -14.88
C GLY A 80 -20.34 15.05 -13.44
N PRO A 81 -21.22 14.85 -12.45
CA PRO A 81 -20.91 15.05 -11.03
C PRO A 81 -19.78 14.15 -10.51
N ASN A 82 -19.48 13.06 -11.20
CA ASN A 82 -18.43 12.12 -10.83
C ASN A 82 -17.04 12.52 -11.35
N ARG A 83 -16.91 13.59 -12.15
CA ARG A 83 -15.63 14.00 -12.76
C ARG A 83 -14.57 14.28 -11.71
N TYR A 84 -14.96 14.97 -10.63
CA TYR A 84 -14.10 15.23 -9.50
C TYR A 84 -13.52 13.93 -8.88
N LEU A 85 -14.34 12.88 -8.77
CA LEU A 85 -13.90 11.58 -8.24
C LEU A 85 -12.92 10.89 -9.20
N ILE A 86 -13.21 10.91 -10.50
CA ILE A 86 -12.30 10.37 -11.54
C ILE A 86 -10.97 11.13 -11.55
N GLU A 87 -10.99 12.46 -11.49
CA GLU A 87 -9.78 13.27 -11.46
C GLU A 87 -8.95 13.04 -10.19
N SER A 88 -9.61 12.78 -9.04
CA SER A 88 -8.93 12.48 -7.77
C SER A 88 -8.13 11.18 -7.77
N ILE A 89 -8.50 10.21 -8.62
CA ILE A 89 -7.80 8.92 -8.72
C ILE A 89 -6.72 8.90 -9.82
N GLY A 90 -6.80 9.83 -10.78
CA GLY A 90 -5.85 9.89 -11.90
C GLY A 90 -4.59 10.68 -11.64
N ARG A 91 -4.63 11.62 -10.68
CA ARG A 91 -3.47 12.44 -10.34
C ARG A 91 -2.75 11.87 -9.13
N SER A 92 -1.70 11.08 -9.36
CA SER A 92 -0.61 11.01 -8.37
C SER A 92 0.38 12.09 -8.77
N ASP A 93 0.41 13.19 -8.02
CA ASP A 93 1.45 14.21 -8.20
C ASP A 93 2.83 13.54 -8.13
N SER A 94 3.50 13.48 -9.27
CA SER A 94 4.90 13.12 -9.44
C SER A 94 5.86 14.14 -8.81
N GLN A 95 5.43 14.86 -7.77
CA GLN A 95 6.24 15.85 -7.06
C GLN A 95 6.84 15.35 -5.75
N THR A 96 6.42 14.19 -5.22
CA THR A 96 7.02 13.66 -3.98
C THR A 96 8.20 12.71 -4.20
N GLN A 97 8.57 12.41 -5.46
CA GLN A 97 9.67 11.48 -5.76
C GLN A 97 11.01 12.19 -6.09
N GLN A 98 11.06 13.53 -6.04
CA GLN A 98 12.28 14.30 -6.37
C GLN A 98 12.89 15.06 -5.19
N ARG A 99 12.48 14.78 -3.95
CA ARG A 99 13.11 15.32 -2.75
C ARG A 99 13.35 14.22 -1.74
N GLU A 100 14.33 13.37 -2.00
CA GLU A 100 15.10 12.65 -0.98
C GLU A 100 16.26 11.93 -1.69
N PHE A 101 17.34 12.69 -1.92
CA PHE A 101 18.72 12.21 -1.89
C PHE A 101 19.42 12.98 -0.78
#